data_AF-A0A9E4WXH1-F1
#
_entry.id   AF-A0A9E4WXH1-F1
#
_cell.length_a   1.000
_cell.length_b   1.000
_cell.length_c   1.000
_cell.angle_alpha   90.00
_cell.angle_beta   90.00
_cell.angle_gamma   90.00
#
_symmetry.space_group_name_H-M   'P 1'
#
loop_
_entity.id
_entity.type
_entity.pdbx_description
1 polymer ?
#
loop_
_entity_poly.entity_id
_entity_poly.type
_entity_poly.pdbx_seq_one_letter_code
_entity_poly.pdbx_strand_id
1 'polypeptide(L)'
;TAVVFFVRPVRAVALRLVGLTWRLVLRRDLDAGLRSFEATLVRGLAEVRRRPLSLVLPVLLILADRLSRVVVVWFCFEALGGQVDLGVVVTGFAIGVVAGVMSMVPGGLGVQEGTMAGVYHLLGVSLEQAVLVSLLFRLVYYMVPLAVSLVFYWHVLRVGSSEPPASAEVA
;
A
#
# COMPACT_ATOMS: atom_id res chain seq x y z
N THR A 1 -8.39 -15.30 42.37
CA THR A 1 -9.40 -16.15 41.70
C THR A 1 -10.49 -15.30 41.05
N ALA A 2 -10.16 -14.44 40.06
CA ALA A 2 -11.14 -13.52 39.45
C ALA A 2 -10.90 -13.14 37.97
N VAL A 3 -9.84 -13.64 37.32
CA VAL A 3 -9.47 -13.18 35.95
C VAL A 3 -9.92 -14.16 34.85
N VAL A 4 -10.45 -15.33 35.21
CA VAL A 4 -10.71 -16.43 34.25
C VAL A 4 -12.09 -16.34 33.57
N PHE A 5 -12.98 -15.43 33.98
CA PHE A 5 -14.36 -15.40 33.47
C PHE A 5 -14.61 -14.57 32.20
N PHE A 6 -13.60 -13.90 31.63
CA PHE A 6 -13.82 -12.94 30.51
C PHE A 6 -13.39 -13.41 29.11
N VAL A 7 -13.13 -14.71 28.91
CA VAL A 7 -12.61 -15.25 27.63
C VAL A 7 -13.64 -16.01 26.77
N ARG A 8 -14.88 -16.18 27.24
CA ARG A 8 -15.92 -16.91 26.48
C ARG A 8 -16.69 -16.10 25.42
N PRO A 9 -17.09 -14.83 25.62
CA PRO A 9 -17.87 -14.11 24.59
C PRO A 9 -16.98 -13.57 23.45
N VAL A 10 -15.71 -13.29 23.74
CA VAL A 10 -14.78 -12.67 22.79
C VAL A 10 -14.49 -13.60 21.60
N ARG A 11 -14.35 -14.91 21.84
CA ARG A 11 -14.08 -15.89 20.77
C ARG A 11 -15.27 -16.02 19.81
N ALA A 12 -16.50 -15.95 20.32
CA ALA A 12 -17.70 -16.04 19.50
C ALA A 12 -17.95 -14.77 18.68
N VAL A 13 -17.67 -13.59 19.25
CA VAL A 13 -17.75 -12.31 18.54
C VAL A 13 -16.62 -12.18 17.53
N ALA A 14 -15.39 -12.57 17.87
CA ALA A 14 -14.27 -12.60 16.94
C ALA A 14 -14.54 -13.56 15.78
N LEU A 15 -15.01 -14.78 16.04
CA LEU A 15 -15.37 -15.73 14.98
C LEU A 15 -16.58 -15.28 14.14
N ARG A 16 -17.52 -14.52 14.72
CA ARG A 16 -18.64 -13.94 13.96
C ARG A 16 -18.22 -12.75 13.11
N LEU A 17 -17.39 -11.86 13.65
CA LEU A 17 -16.83 -10.74 12.89
C LEU A 17 -15.93 -11.25 11.78
N VAL A 18 -15.06 -12.21 12.06
CA VAL A 18 -14.24 -12.92 11.05
C VAL A 18 -15.11 -13.67 10.06
N GLY A 19 -16.16 -14.37 10.49
CA GLY A 19 -17.08 -15.08 9.61
C GLY A 19 -18.01 -14.18 8.79
N LEU A 20 -18.27 -12.95 9.25
CA LEU A 20 -19.03 -11.91 8.56
C LEU A 20 -18.13 -11.19 7.57
N THR A 21 -16.93 -10.76 7.96
CA THR A 21 -15.94 -10.19 7.05
C THR A 21 -15.52 -11.21 6.00
N TRP A 22 -15.30 -12.47 6.36
CA TRP A 22 -15.02 -13.56 5.42
C TRP A 22 -16.19 -13.76 4.45
N ARG A 23 -17.45 -13.73 4.90
CA ARG A 23 -18.60 -13.86 3.98
C ARG A 23 -18.87 -12.61 3.13
N LEU A 24 -18.53 -11.42 3.62
CA LEU A 24 -18.71 -10.16 2.89
C LEU A 24 -17.59 -9.95 1.84
N VAL A 25 -16.36 -10.35 2.18
CA VAL A 25 -15.17 -10.20 1.33
C VAL A 25 -15.06 -11.34 0.31
N LEU A 26 -15.38 -12.58 0.68
CA LEU A 26 -15.14 -13.74 -0.19
C LEU A 26 -16.23 -13.98 -1.26
N ARG A 27 -17.37 -13.29 -1.22
CA ARG A 27 -18.51 -13.53 -2.14
C ARG A 27 -18.84 -12.44 -3.15
N ARG A 28 -18.25 -11.23 -3.08
CA ARG A 28 -18.79 -10.12 -3.89
C ARG A 28 -18.04 -9.67 -5.15
N ASP A 29 -16.74 -9.88 -5.30
CA ASP A 29 -16.07 -9.28 -6.48
C ASP A 29 -14.93 -10.09 -7.09
N LEU A 30 -14.74 -11.37 -6.74
CA LEU A 30 -13.69 -12.19 -7.36
C LEU A 30 -13.94 -12.38 -8.86
N ASP A 31 -15.14 -12.77 -9.29
CA ASP A 31 -15.46 -12.97 -10.70
C ASP A 31 -15.53 -11.66 -11.52
N ALA A 32 -15.89 -10.54 -10.87
CA ALA A 32 -15.92 -9.23 -11.51
C ALA A 32 -14.51 -8.63 -11.63
N GLY A 33 -13.69 -8.80 -10.58
CA GLY A 33 -12.27 -8.47 -10.56
C GLY A 33 -11.46 -9.31 -11.54
N LEU A 34 -11.72 -10.61 -11.64
CA LEU A 34 -11.04 -11.48 -12.62
C LEU A 34 -11.36 -11.06 -14.06
N ARG A 35 -12.62 -10.74 -14.38
CA ARG A 35 -13.00 -10.29 -15.73
C ARG A 35 -12.39 -8.95 -16.11
N SER A 36 -12.31 -8.00 -15.17
CA SER A 36 -11.65 -6.71 -15.41
C SER A 36 -10.11 -6.85 -15.51
N PHE A 37 -9.51 -7.72 -14.71
CA PHE A 37 -8.10 -8.07 -14.78
C PHE A 37 -7.76 -8.73 -16.13
N GLU A 38 -8.54 -9.72 -16.58
CA GLU A 38 -8.37 -10.38 -17.89
C GLU A 38 -8.46 -9.37 -19.04
N ALA A 39 -9.48 -8.50 -19.04
CA ALA A 39 -9.63 -7.46 -20.06
C ALA A 39 -8.49 -6.42 -20.05
N THR A 40 -7.86 -6.20 -18.89
CA THR A 40 -6.70 -5.32 -18.75
C THR A 40 -5.40 -6.01 -19.18
N LEU A 41 -5.23 -7.29 -18.84
CA LEU A 41 -4.10 -8.10 -19.24
C LEU A 41 -4.05 -8.29 -20.76
N VAL A 42 -5.18 -8.59 -21.41
CA VAL A 42 -5.25 -8.75 -22.87
C VAL A 42 -4.88 -7.44 -23.57
N ARG A 43 -5.37 -6.30 -23.07
CA ARG A 43 -5.02 -4.96 -23.58
C ARG A 43 -3.54 -4.63 -23.34
N GLY A 44 -3.02 -4.90 -22.15
CA GLY A 44 -1.60 -4.69 -21.83
C GLY A 44 -0.67 -5.55 -22.70
N LEU A 45 -0.99 -6.84 -22.87
CA LEU A 45 -0.22 -7.78 -23.69
C LEU A 45 -0.24 -7.42 -25.18
N ALA A 46 -1.36 -6.90 -25.69
CA ALA A 46 -1.45 -6.42 -27.07
C ALA A 46 -0.53 -5.23 -27.33
N GLU A 47 -0.38 -4.32 -26.35
CA GLU A 47 0.50 -3.15 -26.46
C GLU A 47 1.98 -3.53 -26.29
N VAL A 48 2.27 -4.44 -25.36
CA VAL A 48 3.61 -5.03 -25.15
C VAL A 48 4.17 -5.63 -26.44
N ARG A 49 3.31 -6.31 -27.22
CA ARG A 49 3.71 -6.96 -28.48
C ARG A 49 4.02 -5.97 -29.60
N ARG A 50 3.44 -4.75 -29.58
CA ARG A 50 3.66 -3.75 -30.64
C ARG A 50 4.95 -2.95 -30.44
N ARG A 51 5.35 -2.69 -29.19
CA ARG A 51 6.58 -1.93 -28.86
C ARG A 51 7.23 -2.44 -27.56
N PRO A 52 8.03 -3.51 -27.59
CA PRO A 52 8.66 -4.04 -26.37
C PRO A 52 9.62 -3.03 -25.72
N LEU A 53 10.27 -2.19 -26.53
CA LEU A 53 11.20 -1.15 -26.06
C LEU A 53 10.52 -0.07 -25.22
N SER A 54 9.22 0.22 -25.42
CA SER A 54 8.52 1.21 -24.58
C SER A 54 8.19 0.69 -23.18
N LEU A 55 8.41 -0.59 -22.90
CA LEU A 55 8.26 -1.16 -21.54
C LEU A 55 9.52 -1.08 -20.71
N VAL A 56 10.69 -0.94 -21.34
CA VAL A 56 11.97 -0.84 -20.62
C VAL A 56 11.94 0.34 -19.66
N LEU A 57 11.43 1.49 -20.11
CA LEU A 57 11.32 2.68 -19.28
C LEU A 57 10.38 2.48 -18.07
N PRO A 58 9.10 2.04 -18.22
CA PRO A 58 8.24 1.68 -17.10
C PRO A 58 8.86 0.65 -16.14
N VAL A 59 9.47 -0.42 -16.66
CA VAL A 59 10.11 -1.45 -15.84
C VAL A 59 11.27 -0.86 -15.05
N LEU A 60 12.11 -0.03 -15.66
CA LEU A 60 13.21 0.65 -14.98
C LEU A 60 12.69 1.57 -13.88
N LEU A 61 11.63 2.33 -14.15
CA LEU A 61 10.99 3.21 -13.16
C LEU A 61 10.39 2.43 -11.99
N ILE A 62 9.75 1.29 -12.26
CA ILE A 62 9.23 0.41 -11.21
C ILE A 62 10.38 -0.15 -10.37
N LEU A 63 11.46 -0.63 -10.98
CA LEU A 63 12.61 -1.13 -10.25
C LEU A 63 13.25 -0.03 -9.40
N ALA A 64 13.41 1.18 -9.95
CA ALA A 64 13.93 2.33 -9.22
C ALA A 64 13.03 2.71 -8.03
N ASP A 65 11.71 2.70 -8.20
CA ASP A 65 10.75 2.91 -7.09
C ASP A 65 10.91 1.83 -6.01
N ARG A 66 10.99 0.56 -6.41
CA ARG A 66 11.15 -0.56 -5.47
C ARG A 66 12.45 -0.43 -4.66
N LEU A 67 13.57 -0.11 -5.31
CA LEU A 67 14.84 0.14 -4.63
C LEU A 67 14.73 1.35 -3.69
N SER A 68 14.13 2.44 -4.15
CA SER A 68 13.95 3.65 -3.34
C SER A 68 13.16 3.36 -2.06
N ARG A 69 12.11 2.54 -2.16
CA ARG A 69 11.32 2.12 -0.99
C ARG A 69 12.13 1.29 0.01
N VAL A 70 12.96 0.36 -0.47
CA VAL A 70 13.87 -0.41 0.41
C VAL A 70 14.83 0.52 1.15
N VAL A 71 15.40 1.51 0.45
CA VAL A 71 16.28 2.52 1.04
C VAL A 71 15.55 3.35 2.09
N VAL A 72 14.29 3.73 1.87
CA VAL A 72 13.48 4.42 2.88
C VAL A 72 13.28 3.55 4.12
N VAL A 73 12.95 2.26 3.96
CA VAL A 73 12.81 1.35 5.11
C VAL A 73 14.12 1.21 5.88
N TRP A 74 15.26 1.12 5.17
CA TRP A 74 16.58 1.13 5.78
C TRP A 74 16.80 2.38 6.64
N PHE A 75 16.50 3.56 6.10
CA PHE A 75 16.58 4.81 6.86
C PHE A 75 15.61 4.85 8.04
N CYS A 76 14.44 4.21 7.95
CA CYS A 76 13.53 4.09 9.10
C CYS A 76 14.14 3.25 10.22
N PHE A 77 14.86 2.16 9.91
CA PHE A 77 15.59 1.38 10.90
C PHE A 77 16.71 2.21 11.56
N GLU A 78 17.52 2.90 10.76
CA GLU A 78 18.59 3.79 11.25
C GLU A 78 18.03 4.92 12.14
N ALA A 79 16.94 5.55 11.73
CA ALA A 79 16.30 6.63 12.50
C ALA A 79 15.76 6.17 13.86
N LEU A 80 15.41 4.88 13.98
CA LEU A 80 14.95 4.27 15.22
C LEU A 80 16.09 3.61 16.02
N GLY A 81 17.34 3.82 15.60
CA GLY A 81 18.54 3.28 16.26
C GLY A 81 18.72 1.77 16.08
N GLY A 82 18.02 1.16 15.11
CA GLY A 82 18.13 -0.26 14.79
C GLY A 82 19.17 -0.51 13.73
N GLN A 83 20.28 -1.15 14.10
CA GLN A 83 21.23 -1.70 13.14
C GLN A 83 20.73 -3.08 12.69
N VAL A 84 20.18 -3.13 11.49
CA VAL A 84 19.61 -4.35 10.90
C VAL A 84 20.36 -4.65 9.61
N ASP A 85 20.61 -5.92 9.32
CA ASP A 85 21.27 -6.32 8.07
C ASP A 85 20.40 -5.99 6.85
N LEU A 86 21.03 -5.58 5.74
CA LEU A 86 20.34 -5.19 4.52
C LEU A 86 19.51 -6.34 3.93
N GLY A 87 19.97 -7.58 4.12
CA GLY A 87 19.24 -8.79 3.77
C GLY A 87 17.93 -8.94 4.55
N VAL A 88 17.91 -8.56 5.83
CA VAL A 88 16.68 -8.58 6.65
C VAL A 88 15.70 -7.54 6.14
N VAL A 89 16.15 -6.30 5.90
CA VAL A 89 15.33 -5.20 5.38
C VAL A 89 14.67 -5.57 4.06
N VAL A 90 15.47 -6.07 3.10
CA VAL A 90 14.99 -6.51 1.78
C VAL A 90 13.99 -7.65 1.91
N THR A 91 14.28 -8.66 2.74
CA THR A 91 13.42 -9.83 2.91
C THR A 91 12.06 -9.45 3.47
N GLY A 92 12.02 -8.68 4.56
CA GLY A 92 10.74 -8.25 5.16
C GLY A 92 9.92 -7.38 4.21
N PHE A 93 10.56 -6.46 3.48
CA PHE A 93 9.87 -5.63 2.50
C PHE A 93 9.34 -6.45 1.33
N ALA A 94 10.14 -7.36 0.77
CA ALA A 94 9.74 -8.19 -0.36
C ALA A 94 8.56 -9.11 0.00
N ILE A 95 8.62 -9.79 1.14
CA ILE A 95 7.53 -10.64 1.63
C ILE A 95 6.28 -9.79 1.93
N GLY A 96 6.45 -8.61 2.53
CA GLY A 96 5.35 -7.67 2.77
C GLY A 96 4.66 -7.19 1.50
N VAL A 97 5.44 -6.88 0.45
CA VAL A 97 4.91 -6.53 -0.87
C VAL A 97 4.13 -7.71 -1.47
N VAL A 98 4.69 -8.91 -1.46
CA VAL A 98 4.03 -10.11 -2.01
C VAL A 98 2.71 -10.35 -1.28
N ALA A 99 2.71 -10.32 0.05
CA ALA A 99 1.49 -10.48 0.84
C ALA A 99 0.46 -9.37 0.56
N GLY A 100 0.91 -8.11 0.43
CA GLY A 100 0.04 -6.98 0.09
C GLY A 100 -0.61 -7.10 -1.29
N VAL A 101 0.13 -7.59 -2.29
CA VAL A 101 -0.40 -7.84 -3.64
C VAL A 101 -1.37 -9.03 -3.63
N MET A 102 -1.01 -10.11 -2.93
CA MET A 102 -1.83 -11.33 -2.85
C MET A 102 -3.13 -11.12 -2.08
N SER A 103 -3.21 -10.12 -1.19
CA SER A 103 -4.42 -9.89 -0.40
C SER A 103 -5.57 -9.27 -1.20
N MET A 104 -5.33 -8.84 -2.45
CA MET A 104 -6.29 -8.10 -3.29
C MET A 104 -6.90 -6.86 -2.61
N VAL A 105 -6.29 -6.38 -1.52
CA VAL A 105 -6.74 -5.17 -0.83
C VAL A 105 -6.22 -3.99 -1.64
N PRO A 106 -7.08 -3.08 -2.13
CA PRO A 106 -6.62 -1.90 -2.84
C PRO A 106 -5.65 -1.12 -1.96
N GLY A 107 -4.42 -0.95 -2.45
CA GLY A 107 -3.33 -0.29 -1.72
C GLY A 107 -2.64 -1.12 -0.64
N GLY A 108 -3.01 -2.39 -0.42
CA GLY A 108 -2.36 -3.31 0.53
C GLY A 108 -2.36 -2.80 1.98
N LEU A 109 -3.35 -1.98 2.35
CA LEU A 109 -3.44 -1.31 3.65
C LEU A 109 -3.58 -2.34 4.77
N GLY A 110 -2.74 -2.22 5.80
CA GLY A 110 -2.71 -3.14 6.94
C GLY A 110 -1.99 -4.47 6.68
N VAL A 111 -2.23 -5.13 5.53
CA VAL A 111 -1.61 -6.44 5.24
C VAL A 111 -0.10 -6.31 5.06
N GLN A 112 0.34 -5.36 4.23
CA GLN A 112 1.78 -5.16 4.00
C GLN A 112 2.53 -4.85 5.29
N GLU A 113 2.03 -3.92 6.12
CA GLU A 113 2.73 -3.56 7.37
C GLU A 113 2.67 -4.69 8.40
N GLY A 114 1.54 -5.37 8.51
CA GLY A 114 1.41 -6.51 9.40
C GLY A 114 2.38 -7.63 9.03
N THR A 115 2.52 -7.90 7.74
CA THR A 115 3.49 -8.88 7.24
C THR A 115 4.93 -8.40 7.45
N MET A 116 5.26 -7.14 7.14
CA MET A 116 6.59 -6.59 7.38
C MET A 116 6.97 -6.68 8.85
N ALA A 117 6.11 -6.22 9.76
CA ALA A 117 6.34 -6.29 11.20
C ALA A 117 6.52 -7.74 11.68
N GLY A 118 5.69 -8.67 11.20
CA GLY A 118 5.79 -10.09 11.52
C GLY A 118 7.10 -10.72 11.01
N VAL A 119 7.48 -10.46 9.77
CA VAL A 119 8.71 -11.01 9.18
C VAL A 119 9.95 -10.44 9.86
N TYR A 120 10.01 -9.13 10.10
CA TYR A 120 11.13 -8.53 10.83
C TYR A 120 11.25 -9.11 12.24
N HIS A 121 10.12 -9.33 12.92
CA HIS A 121 10.14 -9.98 14.23
C HIS A 121 10.68 -11.42 14.17
N LEU A 122 10.28 -12.20 13.17
CA LEU A 122 10.79 -13.56 12.95
C LEU A 122 12.29 -13.57 12.59
N LEU A 123 12.79 -12.50 11.98
CA LEU A 123 14.21 -12.31 11.64
C LEU A 123 15.04 -11.72 12.79
N GLY A 124 14.46 -11.58 14.00
CA GLY A 124 15.18 -11.21 15.21
C GLY A 124 15.04 -9.74 15.63
N VAL A 125 14.24 -8.93 14.92
CA VAL A 125 13.94 -7.56 15.34
C VAL A 125 12.91 -7.58 16.49
N SER A 126 13.00 -6.63 17.43
CA SER A 126 11.95 -6.49 18.45
C SER A 126 10.61 -6.15 17.81
N LEU A 127 9.51 -6.70 18.32
CA LEU A 127 8.18 -6.48 17.73
C LEU A 127 7.81 -5.00 17.73
N GLU A 128 8.15 -4.27 18.80
CA GLU A 128 7.91 -2.83 18.92
C GLU A 128 8.61 -2.06 17.79
N GLN A 129 9.90 -2.33 17.56
CA GLN A 129 10.65 -1.67 16.51
C GLN A 129 10.15 -2.07 15.11
N ALA A 130 9.85 -3.35 14.89
CA ALA A 130 9.33 -3.85 13.63
C ALA A 130 7.99 -3.19 13.23
N VAL A 131 7.09 -3.00 14.20
CA VAL A 131 5.83 -2.28 13.99
C VAL A 131 6.08 -0.81 13.72
N LEU A 132 6.92 -0.14 14.52
CA LEU A 132 7.25 1.27 14.34
C LEU A 132 7.84 1.55 12.96
N VAL A 133 8.80 0.74 12.50
CA VAL A 133 9.44 0.87 11.19
C VAL A 133 8.40 0.73 10.06
N SER A 134 7.55 -0.29 10.14
CA SER A 134 6.54 -0.54 9.10
C SER A 134 5.56 0.64 9.00
N LEU A 135 5.07 1.14 10.14
CA LEU A 135 4.18 2.30 10.17
C LEU A 135 4.86 3.60 9.72
N LEU A 136 6.11 3.83 10.14
CA LEU A 136 6.88 5.02 9.77
C LEU A 136 7.16 5.05 8.27
N PHE A 137 7.59 3.93 7.71
CA PHE A 137 7.77 3.77 6.27
C PHE A 137 6.49 4.17 5.51
N ARG A 138 5.34 3.67 5.99
CA ARG A 138 4.05 3.94 5.36
C ARG A 138 3.63 5.40 5.48
N LEU A 139 3.87 6.03 6.62
CA LEU A 139 3.63 7.45 6.82
C LEU A 139 4.45 8.28 5.82
N VAL A 140 5.76 8.04 5.73
CA VAL A 140 6.64 8.76 4.80
C VAL A 140 6.18 8.55 3.36
N TYR A 141 5.90 7.30 2.97
CA TYR A 141 5.51 6.97 1.61
C TYR A 141 4.17 7.57 1.19
N TYR A 142 3.20 7.75 2.09
CA TYR A 142 1.92 8.38 1.77
C TYR A 142 1.91 9.91 1.93
N MET A 143 2.71 10.46 2.84
CA MET A 143 2.79 11.91 3.04
C MET A 143 3.38 12.61 1.82
N VAL A 144 4.34 12.00 1.11
CA VAL A 144 4.95 12.61 -0.08
C VAL A 144 3.92 12.80 -1.21
N PRO A 145 3.17 11.78 -1.66
CA PRO A 145 2.10 11.95 -2.65
C PRO A 145 1.01 12.91 -2.19
N LEU A 146 0.65 12.88 -0.89
CA LEU A 146 -0.37 13.77 -0.34
C LEU A 146 0.08 15.23 -0.43
N ALA A 147 1.32 15.53 -0.04
CA ALA A 147 1.88 16.87 -0.11
C ALA A 147 1.98 17.37 -1.55
N VAL A 148 2.49 16.55 -2.46
CA VAL A 148 2.57 16.89 -3.90
C VAL A 148 1.18 17.14 -4.48
N SER A 149 0.22 16.27 -4.18
CA SER A 149 -1.16 16.40 -4.64
C SER A 149 -1.81 17.69 -4.12
N LEU A 150 -1.62 18.02 -2.84
CA LEU A 150 -2.18 19.22 -2.24
C LEU A 150 -1.61 20.51 -2.85
N VAL A 151 -0.29 20.56 -3.08
CA VAL A 151 0.36 21.70 -3.74
C VAL A 151 -0.19 21.90 -5.15
N PHE A 152 -0.33 20.81 -5.91
CA PHE A 152 -0.84 20.88 -7.27
C PHE A 152 -2.31 21.30 -7.31
N TYR A 153 -3.15 20.72 -6.44
CA TYR A 153 -4.56 21.08 -6.31
C TYR A 153 -4.74 22.56 -5.97
N TRP A 154 -3.95 23.07 -5.03
CA TRP A 154 -3.98 24.48 -4.65
C TRP A 154 -3.55 25.41 -5.80
N HIS A 155 -2.56 25.01 -6.60
CA HIS A 155 -2.15 25.77 -7.78
C HIS A 155 -3.28 25.83 -8.82
N VAL A 156 -3.97 24.72 -9.07
CA VAL A 156 -5.10 24.66 -10.01
C VAL A 156 -6.26 25.54 -9.54
N LEU A 157 -6.63 25.49 -8.26
CA LEU A 157 -7.69 26.33 -7.70
C LEU A 157 -7.38 27.83 -7.77
N ARG A 158 -6.11 28.22 -7.67
CA ARG A 158 -5.69 29.63 -7.80
C ARG A 158 -5.69 30.14 -9.24
N VAL A 159 -5.51 29.25 -10.21
CA VAL A 159 -5.56 29.61 -11.64
C VAL A 159 -7.02 29.73 -12.11
N GLY A 160 -7.91 28.86 -11.62
CA GLY A 160 -9.34 28.86 -11.97
C GLY A 160 -10.16 30.06 -11.45
N SER A 161 -9.65 30.85 -10.51
CA SER A 161 -10.33 32.05 -10.01
C SER A 161 -10.17 33.31 -10.89
N SER A 162 -9.64 33.18 -12.10
CA SER A 162 -9.31 34.29 -12.99
C SER A 162 -10.22 34.45 -14.22
N GLU A 163 -11.29 33.64 -14.37
CA GLU A 163 -12.29 33.90 -15.42
C GLU A 163 -13.22 35.06 -14.99
N PRO A 164 -13.24 36.19 -15.71
CA PRO A 164 -14.17 37.29 -15.42
C PRO A 164 -15.61 36.85 -15.72
N PRO A 165 -16.61 37.36 -14.99
CA PRO A 165 -18.00 37.01 -15.22
C PRO A 165 -18.42 37.37 -16.65
N ALA A 166 -18.97 36.40 -17.37
CA ALA A 166 -19.63 36.58 -18.66
C ALA A 166 -20.87 37.48 -18.48
N SER A 167 -20.66 38.80 -18.53
CA SER A 167 -21.72 39.79 -18.59
C SER A 167 -21.26 40.95 -19.46
N ALA A 168 -21.48 40.86 -20.78
CA ALA A 168 -21.72 41.99 -21.70
C ALA A 168 -21.86 41.53 -23.16
N GLU A 169 -22.81 40.66 -23.52
CA GLU A 169 -23.16 40.50 -24.95
C GLU A 169 -24.57 39.98 -25.18
N VAL A 170 -25.58 40.71 -24.68
CA VAL A 170 -26.90 40.76 -25.34
C VAL A 170 -27.44 42.18 -25.11
N ALA A 171 -27.08 43.11 -26.00
CA ALA A 171 -27.73 44.39 -26.20
C ALA A 171 -28.10 44.49 -27.68
#